data_AF-A0A9X1PIZ3-F1
#
_entry.id   AF-A0A9X1PIZ3-F1
#
_cell.length_a   1.000
_cell.length_b   1.000
_cell.length_c   1.000
_cell.angle_alpha   90.00
_cell.angle_beta   90.00
_cell.angle_gamma   90.00
#
_symmetry.space_group_name_H-M   'P 1'
#
loop_
_entity.id
_entity.type
_entity.pdbx_description
1 polymer ?
#
loop_
_entity_poly.entity_id
_entity_poly.type
_entity_poly.pdbx_seq_one_letter_code
_entity_poly.pdbx_strand_id
1 'polypeptide(L)'
;MKQIYRIAALFFLGTLSIQSVIAQTHYGVGAGTQGGSHAFFGTNAGKVNAGNNNTFIGHEAGKENTTGGENTFIGFNAGLHNIKSGGNTFVGKSAGENTKSGSANTFIGEFAGGGNGSGDWNTYIGRYAGLANSAGSHNVAVGNEAGEGAHGHKNIMIGNLAGEYVDGNENIMIGSRTGRMTKTSYNTFIGFNAGFTNTAGAANALYGTEAGYSNTIGSNNAFFGYGSGYSNTKGEKNTYLGYAAGGNPELINATAIGALSKVTASNSLVLGNNAKVGIGMSAPAYQLHLSTDEAAKLGTPVWTVASDKRLKKDISDYTDGLEMLKKIHPVWFRYNGEAGTKTDKKFVGVIAQEMKEVAPYTVGSFTYQDTLGNKTEYLDYDAGAVTYMLVNAVKEQQEIIDQKEAKIQDLAKRLEILERIVASGTIKPLTGNSAARQEPSSDGVTLEQNAPNGFSQGTVIRFFIPQSVKEAVINIYTVAGVKVGSYPVAERGDSSLTLSAEEFENGVFVYDLVTDGKSNGARKMMVAK
;
A
#
# COMPACT_ATOMS: atom_id res chain seq x y z
N MET A 1 86.30 80.76 -30.52
CA MET A 1 85.58 80.59 -29.23
C MET A 1 85.02 79.17 -29.23
N LYS A 2 85.73 78.23 -28.59
CA LYS A 2 85.44 77.70 -27.24
C LYS A 2 84.07 76.99 -27.19
N GLN A 3 84.04 75.66 -27.32
CA GLN A 3 84.15 74.66 -26.24
C GLN A 3 83.04 74.74 -25.16
N ILE A 4 82.34 73.61 -25.00
CA ILE A 4 81.80 73.04 -23.73
C ILE A 4 80.55 73.79 -23.20
N TYR A 5 79.35 73.18 -23.13
CA TYR A 5 78.88 72.03 -22.34
C TYR A 5 77.90 71.20 -23.21
N ARG A 6 77.91 69.88 -23.40
CA ARG A 6 78.13 68.67 -22.55
C ARG A 6 77.33 68.65 -21.24
N ILE A 7 76.39 67.70 -21.19
CA ILE A 7 75.75 67.06 -20.02
C ILE A 7 74.40 67.67 -19.61
N ALA A 8 73.32 67.31 -20.33
CA ALA A 8 71.94 67.27 -19.80
C ALA A 8 70.90 66.60 -20.72
N ALA A 9 71.24 66.14 -21.93
CA ALA A 9 70.29 65.38 -22.77
C ALA A 9 70.84 64.00 -23.16
N LEU A 10 71.60 63.40 -22.25
CA LEU A 10 72.01 61.99 -22.27
C LEU A 10 70.84 61.06 -21.82
N PHE A 11 69.61 61.43 -22.18
CA PHE A 11 68.36 60.71 -21.86
C PHE A 11 67.47 60.48 -23.09
N PHE A 12 68.04 60.60 -24.29
CA PHE A 12 67.42 60.13 -25.54
C PHE A 12 68.35 59.16 -26.29
N LEU A 13 69.02 58.32 -25.52
CA LEU A 13 69.56 57.04 -25.97
C LEU A 13 68.50 55.98 -25.64
N GLY A 14 68.02 55.27 -26.66
CA GLY A 14 67.40 53.95 -26.45
C GLY A 14 65.88 53.89 -26.58
N THR A 15 65.34 54.24 -27.74
CA THR A 15 64.20 53.48 -28.29
C THR A 15 64.54 52.97 -29.68
N LEU A 16 65.71 52.31 -29.83
CA LEU A 16 65.72 51.18 -30.73
C LEU A 16 64.76 50.17 -30.11
N SER A 17 63.52 50.14 -30.62
CA SER A 17 62.72 48.96 -30.45
C SER A 17 63.56 47.82 -31.03
N ILE A 18 64.06 46.96 -30.14
CA ILE A 18 64.36 45.60 -30.53
C ILE A 18 62.99 45.08 -30.96
N GLN A 19 62.68 45.16 -32.25
CA GLN A 19 61.73 44.24 -32.83
C GLN A 19 62.33 42.88 -32.51
N SER A 20 61.79 42.22 -31.49
CA SER A 20 61.92 40.78 -31.38
C SER A 20 61.61 40.25 -32.77
N VAL A 21 62.58 39.57 -33.39
CA VAL A 21 62.32 38.80 -34.60
C VAL A 21 61.38 37.69 -34.15
N ILE A 22 60.09 38.00 -34.14
CA ILE A 22 59.03 37.01 -34.01
C ILE A 22 59.19 36.18 -35.27
N ALA A 23 59.62 34.93 -35.15
CA ALA A 23 59.71 34.02 -36.28
C ALA A 23 58.32 33.90 -36.91
N GLN A 24 58.11 34.61 -38.02
CA GLN A 24 56.85 34.61 -38.76
C GLN A 24 56.89 33.47 -39.77
N THR A 25 56.29 32.33 -39.44
CA THR A 25 56.11 31.20 -40.37
C THR A 25 54.78 31.33 -41.09
N HIS A 26 54.74 32.14 -42.15
CA HIS A 26 53.58 32.30 -43.02
C HIS A 26 53.86 31.63 -44.38
N TYR A 27 53.07 30.63 -44.74
CA TYR A 27 53.18 29.92 -46.02
C TYR A 27 51.82 29.87 -46.73
N GLY A 28 51.54 30.87 -47.58
CA GLY A 28 50.30 30.96 -48.36
C GLY A 28 50.00 32.38 -48.83
N VAL A 29 49.34 32.53 -49.98
CA VAL A 29 48.96 33.85 -50.53
C VAL A 29 47.91 34.50 -49.62
N GLY A 30 48.18 35.71 -49.12
CA GLY A 30 47.24 36.46 -48.29
C GLY A 30 47.14 36.01 -46.82
N ALA A 31 48.08 35.19 -46.34
CA ALA A 31 48.17 34.86 -44.92
C ALA A 31 48.47 36.12 -44.07
N GLY A 32 47.87 36.22 -42.88
CA GLY A 32 48.00 37.38 -42.00
C GLY A 32 49.43 37.65 -41.52
N THR A 33 49.74 38.89 -41.15
CA THR A 33 51.09 39.32 -40.73
C THR A 33 51.14 40.04 -39.38
N GLN A 34 50.00 40.20 -38.70
CA GLN A 34 49.89 40.86 -37.39
C GLN A 34 49.64 39.84 -36.26
N GLY A 35 49.98 40.23 -35.03
CA GLY A 35 50.03 39.31 -33.89
C GLY A 35 51.39 38.62 -33.73
N GLY A 36 51.60 37.98 -32.58
CA GLY A 36 52.84 37.27 -32.22
C GLY A 36 52.65 35.76 -32.05
N SER A 37 53.70 34.99 -32.37
CA SER A 37 53.79 33.53 -32.14
C SER A 37 52.72 32.71 -32.90
N HIS A 38 52.67 32.83 -34.22
CA HIS A 38 51.69 32.14 -35.07
C HIS A 38 52.30 31.16 -36.06
N ALA A 39 51.50 30.18 -36.49
CA ALA A 39 51.81 29.26 -37.57
C ALA A 39 50.68 29.26 -38.60
N PHE A 40 50.85 29.92 -39.75
CA PHE A 40 49.82 30.03 -40.80
C PHE A 40 50.23 29.34 -42.10
N PHE A 41 49.40 28.41 -42.57
CA PHE A 41 49.61 27.64 -43.80
C PHE A 41 48.33 27.59 -44.65
N GLY A 42 48.37 28.09 -45.88
CA GLY A 42 47.23 28.11 -46.81
C GLY A 42 46.80 29.51 -47.26
N THR A 43 46.07 29.58 -48.37
CA THR A 43 45.59 30.85 -48.93
C THR A 43 44.62 31.53 -47.95
N ASN A 44 44.82 32.82 -47.68
CA ASN A 44 44.04 33.66 -46.76
C ASN A 44 43.97 33.14 -45.30
N ALA A 45 44.83 32.21 -44.89
CA ALA A 45 44.88 31.74 -43.51
C ALA A 45 45.22 32.90 -42.55
N GLY A 46 44.35 33.18 -41.57
CA GLY A 46 44.54 34.27 -40.62
C GLY A 46 44.60 35.68 -41.23
N LYS A 47 44.01 35.92 -42.41
CA LYS A 47 44.19 37.15 -43.21
C LYS A 47 44.10 38.47 -42.43
N VAL A 48 43.17 38.60 -41.47
CA VAL A 48 43.02 39.81 -40.63
C VAL A 48 43.40 39.60 -39.15
N ASN A 49 44.13 38.52 -38.83
CA ASN A 49 44.58 38.18 -37.48
C ASN A 49 45.44 39.28 -36.85
N ALA A 50 45.04 39.75 -35.67
CA ALA A 50 45.83 40.57 -34.76
C ALA A 50 45.91 40.02 -33.32
N GLY A 51 45.29 38.86 -33.03
CA GLY A 51 45.50 38.12 -31.77
C GLY A 51 46.84 37.37 -31.75
N ASN A 52 47.21 36.72 -30.64
CA ASN A 52 48.50 36.02 -30.45
C ASN A 52 48.33 34.49 -30.31
N ASN A 53 49.40 33.70 -30.50
CA ASN A 53 49.46 32.26 -30.21
C ASN A 53 48.46 31.39 -31.01
N ASN A 54 48.28 31.68 -32.31
CA ASN A 54 47.33 30.96 -33.17
C ASN A 54 48.02 30.04 -34.21
N THR A 55 47.47 28.85 -34.43
CA THR A 55 47.89 27.91 -35.49
C THR A 55 46.76 27.72 -36.49
N PHE A 56 46.91 28.20 -37.72
CA PHE A 56 45.89 28.10 -38.78
C PHE A 56 46.44 27.36 -40.01
N ILE A 57 45.81 26.26 -40.40
CA ILE A 57 46.24 25.39 -41.51
C ILE A 57 45.03 25.08 -42.40
N GLY A 58 44.99 25.62 -43.62
CA GLY A 58 43.93 25.41 -44.60
C GLY A 58 43.56 26.69 -45.36
N HIS A 59 42.84 26.52 -46.47
CA HIS A 59 42.27 27.65 -47.20
C HIS A 59 41.25 28.38 -46.32
N GLU A 60 41.47 29.67 -46.09
CA GLU A 60 40.62 30.56 -45.29
C GLU A 60 40.43 30.15 -43.81
N ALA A 61 41.30 29.30 -43.28
CA ALA A 61 41.32 28.98 -41.85
C ALA A 61 41.56 30.27 -41.02
N GLY A 62 40.65 30.59 -40.10
CA GLY A 62 40.72 31.79 -39.26
C GLY A 62 40.77 33.11 -40.01
N LYS A 63 40.28 33.18 -41.26
CA LYS A 63 40.42 34.35 -42.15
C LYS A 63 39.99 35.66 -41.49
N GLU A 64 38.87 35.66 -40.77
CA GLU A 64 38.26 36.85 -40.16
C GLU A 64 38.60 37.03 -38.67
N ASN A 65 39.53 36.24 -38.11
CA ASN A 65 40.02 36.41 -36.74
C ASN A 65 40.61 37.80 -36.57
N THR A 66 40.05 38.64 -35.71
CA THR A 66 40.57 40.00 -35.47
C THR A 66 41.46 40.00 -34.23
N THR A 67 40.92 39.74 -33.03
CA THR A 67 41.68 39.83 -31.77
C THR A 67 41.75 38.51 -31.00
N GLY A 68 41.13 37.42 -31.50
CA GLY A 68 41.13 36.13 -30.83
C GLY A 68 42.53 35.49 -30.77
N GLY A 69 42.94 35.02 -29.60
CA GLY A 69 44.25 34.37 -29.39
C GLY A 69 44.12 32.91 -28.95
N GLU A 70 45.22 32.16 -28.95
CA GLU A 70 45.30 30.78 -28.44
C GLU A 70 44.40 29.78 -29.19
N ASN A 71 44.21 29.99 -30.49
CA ASN A 71 43.35 29.15 -31.33
C ASN A 71 44.15 28.19 -32.23
N THR A 72 43.65 26.98 -32.44
CA THR A 72 44.18 26.00 -33.39
C THR A 72 43.09 25.64 -34.42
N PHE A 73 43.22 26.11 -35.66
CA PHE A 73 42.28 25.84 -36.76
C PHE A 73 42.94 25.05 -37.89
N ILE A 74 42.39 23.89 -38.23
CA ILE A 74 42.94 22.99 -39.25
C ILE A 74 41.79 22.53 -40.17
N GLY A 75 41.77 22.98 -41.41
CA GLY A 75 40.76 22.63 -42.42
C GLY A 75 40.34 23.79 -43.32
N PHE A 76 39.67 23.47 -44.42
CA PHE A 76 39.02 24.48 -45.28
C PHE A 76 37.95 25.22 -44.47
N ASN A 77 37.99 26.55 -44.39
CA ASN A 77 37.07 27.41 -43.64
C ASN A 77 36.96 27.13 -42.12
N ALA A 78 37.93 26.40 -41.53
CA ALA A 78 37.92 26.18 -40.08
C ALA A 78 38.03 27.53 -39.33
N GLY A 79 37.05 27.85 -38.49
CA GLY A 79 36.98 29.12 -37.75
C GLY A 79 36.89 30.38 -38.62
N LEU A 80 36.32 30.29 -39.83
CA LEU A 80 36.28 31.37 -40.83
C LEU A 80 35.86 32.73 -40.25
N HIS A 81 34.73 32.76 -39.54
CA HIS A 81 34.13 33.97 -38.94
C HIS A 81 34.41 34.12 -37.45
N ASN A 82 35.48 33.52 -36.91
CA ASN A 82 35.92 33.87 -35.57
C ASN A 82 36.37 35.32 -35.52
N ILE A 83 35.80 36.18 -34.68
CA ILE A 83 36.16 37.61 -34.61
C ILE A 83 37.03 37.89 -33.39
N LYS A 84 36.57 37.54 -32.18
CA LYS A 84 37.25 37.87 -30.90
C LYS A 84 37.49 36.66 -30.00
N SER A 85 37.12 35.46 -30.43
CA SER A 85 37.13 34.28 -29.57
C SER A 85 38.52 33.69 -29.38
N GLY A 86 38.86 33.28 -28.16
CA GLY A 86 40.15 32.67 -27.82
C GLY A 86 40.05 31.26 -27.24
N GLY A 87 41.17 30.53 -27.30
CA GLY A 87 41.30 29.20 -26.68
C GLY A 87 40.57 28.07 -27.40
N ASN A 88 40.28 28.19 -28.71
CA ASN A 88 39.50 27.19 -29.44
C ASN A 88 40.37 26.22 -30.25
N THR A 89 39.92 24.97 -30.37
CA THR A 89 40.52 23.96 -31.25
C THR A 89 39.49 23.50 -32.27
N PHE A 90 39.62 23.94 -33.54
CA PHE A 90 38.74 23.54 -34.64
C PHE A 90 39.49 22.72 -35.69
N VAL A 91 39.09 21.47 -35.91
CA VAL A 91 39.75 20.55 -36.84
C VAL A 91 38.71 19.90 -37.74
N GLY A 92 38.72 20.23 -39.03
CA GLY A 92 37.76 19.73 -40.02
C GLY A 92 37.32 20.84 -40.98
N LYS A 93 36.75 20.43 -42.12
CA LYS A 93 36.14 21.36 -43.07
C LYS A 93 34.99 22.11 -42.39
N SER A 94 35.03 23.43 -42.38
CA SER A 94 34.02 24.32 -41.79
C SER A 94 33.74 24.07 -40.29
N ALA A 95 34.68 23.46 -39.56
CA ALA A 95 34.57 23.35 -38.11
C ALA A 95 34.58 24.76 -37.48
N GLY A 96 33.56 25.10 -36.70
CA GLY A 96 33.39 26.43 -36.10
C GLY A 96 33.25 27.59 -37.09
N GLU A 97 32.81 27.35 -38.33
CA GLU A 97 32.77 28.34 -39.41
C GLU A 97 32.10 29.67 -38.99
N ASN A 98 30.98 29.62 -38.24
CA ASN A 98 30.22 30.80 -37.83
C ASN A 98 30.45 31.24 -36.35
N THR A 99 31.54 30.82 -35.70
CA THR A 99 31.81 31.15 -34.29
C THR A 99 32.34 32.56 -34.07
N LYS A 100 31.45 33.54 -33.94
CA LYS A 100 31.79 34.97 -33.83
C LYS A 100 32.51 35.35 -32.53
N SER A 101 32.08 34.81 -31.38
CA SER A 101 32.62 35.23 -30.06
C SER A 101 32.72 34.14 -28.98
N GLY A 102 32.37 32.88 -29.29
CA GLY A 102 32.37 31.79 -28.28
C GLY A 102 33.74 31.15 -28.07
N SER A 103 34.28 31.19 -26.85
CA SER A 103 35.64 30.82 -26.43
C SER A 103 35.73 29.43 -25.79
N ALA A 104 36.95 28.89 -25.73
CA ALA A 104 37.28 27.60 -25.10
C ALA A 104 36.49 26.41 -25.66
N ASN A 105 36.24 26.39 -26.97
CA ASN A 105 35.53 25.32 -27.66
C ASN A 105 36.48 24.33 -28.34
N THR A 106 36.13 23.04 -28.35
CA THR A 106 36.83 21.99 -29.11
C THR A 106 35.89 21.39 -30.14
N PHE A 107 36.08 21.70 -31.43
CA PHE A 107 35.27 21.18 -32.54
C PHE A 107 36.12 20.34 -33.49
N ILE A 108 35.77 19.05 -33.65
CA ILE A 108 36.53 18.11 -34.48
C ILE A 108 35.56 17.36 -35.40
N GLY A 109 35.63 17.60 -36.70
CA GLY A 109 34.76 17.00 -37.71
C GLY A 109 34.30 18.00 -38.77
N GLU A 110 33.81 17.49 -39.89
CA GLU A 110 33.17 18.34 -40.90
C GLU A 110 31.95 19.05 -40.29
N PHE A 111 31.95 20.38 -40.35
CA PHE A 111 30.92 21.27 -39.83
C PHE A 111 30.61 21.11 -38.32
N ALA A 112 31.51 20.50 -37.54
CA ALA A 112 31.36 20.45 -36.09
C ALA A 112 31.31 21.87 -35.51
N GLY A 113 30.26 22.20 -34.75
CA GLY A 113 30.00 23.54 -34.23
C GLY A 113 29.86 24.63 -35.30
N GLY A 114 29.58 24.28 -36.56
CA GLY A 114 29.60 25.20 -37.70
C GLY A 114 28.67 26.40 -37.56
N GLY A 115 27.57 26.27 -36.81
CA GLY A 115 26.62 27.34 -36.47
C GLY A 115 26.71 27.83 -35.03
N ASN A 116 27.78 27.51 -34.29
CA ASN A 116 27.96 28.03 -32.93
C ASN A 116 28.18 29.54 -32.96
N GLY A 117 27.21 30.37 -32.57
CA GLY A 117 27.32 31.83 -32.68
C GLY A 117 28.18 32.46 -31.59
N SER A 118 27.82 32.21 -30.34
CA SER A 118 28.48 32.78 -29.15
C SER A 118 28.66 31.80 -27.98
N GLY A 119 28.38 30.50 -28.16
CA GLY A 119 28.49 29.51 -27.09
C GLY A 119 29.93 29.22 -26.69
N ASP A 120 30.18 29.11 -25.38
CA ASP A 120 31.49 28.86 -24.79
C ASP A 120 31.60 27.43 -24.22
N TRP A 121 32.81 26.93 -24.04
CA TRP A 121 33.11 25.68 -23.31
C TRP A 121 32.42 24.42 -23.88
N ASN A 122 32.23 24.37 -25.20
CA ASN A 122 31.62 23.22 -25.86
C ASN A 122 32.67 22.26 -26.42
N THR A 123 32.39 20.95 -26.38
CA THR A 123 33.18 19.91 -27.04
C THR A 123 32.34 19.17 -28.06
N TYR A 124 32.56 19.40 -29.35
CA TYR A 124 31.85 18.74 -30.44
C TYR A 124 32.78 17.89 -31.29
N ILE A 125 32.52 16.59 -31.38
CA ILE A 125 33.36 15.64 -32.11
C ILE A 125 32.48 14.76 -33.01
N GLY A 126 32.58 14.95 -34.33
CA GLY A 126 31.82 14.21 -35.33
C GLY A 126 31.29 15.11 -36.44
N ARG A 127 30.93 14.51 -37.59
CA ARG A 127 30.29 15.23 -38.70
C ARG A 127 28.96 15.84 -38.21
N TYR A 128 28.81 17.15 -38.36
CA TYR A 128 27.65 17.94 -37.92
C TYR A 128 27.35 17.93 -36.42
N ALA A 129 28.29 17.50 -35.57
CA ALA A 129 28.10 17.59 -34.12
C ALA A 129 27.92 19.07 -33.72
N GLY A 130 26.79 19.42 -33.10
CA GLY A 130 26.48 20.79 -32.68
C GLY A 130 26.31 21.82 -33.82
N LEU A 131 25.99 21.41 -35.05
CA LEU A 131 25.96 22.26 -36.26
C LEU A 131 25.12 23.55 -36.15
N ALA A 132 24.11 23.62 -35.29
CA ALA A 132 23.19 24.76 -35.24
C ALA A 132 22.96 25.31 -33.83
N ASN A 133 23.94 25.19 -32.93
CA ASN A 133 23.82 25.71 -31.57
C ASN A 133 24.09 27.23 -31.51
N SER A 134 23.07 28.09 -31.62
CA SER A 134 23.31 29.55 -31.70
C SER A 134 23.99 30.18 -30.46
N ALA A 135 23.76 29.68 -29.24
CA ALA A 135 24.25 30.29 -27.99
C ALA A 135 24.49 29.35 -26.79
N GLY A 136 24.20 28.05 -26.91
CA GLY A 136 24.36 27.07 -25.84
C GLY A 136 25.84 26.87 -25.46
N SER A 137 26.10 26.71 -24.17
CA SER A 137 27.45 26.64 -23.58
C SER A 137 27.57 25.40 -22.69
N HIS A 138 28.80 24.93 -22.47
CA HIS A 138 29.13 23.77 -21.65
C HIS A 138 28.55 22.44 -22.17
N ASN A 139 28.29 22.31 -23.46
CA ASN A 139 27.77 21.08 -24.05
C ASN A 139 28.88 20.16 -24.53
N VAL A 140 28.67 18.85 -24.39
CA VAL A 140 29.49 17.79 -24.99
C VAL A 140 28.64 17.08 -26.02
N ALA A 141 29.03 17.09 -27.29
CA ALA A 141 28.38 16.34 -28.36
C ALA A 141 29.39 15.47 -29.11
N VAL A 142 29.23 14.15 -29.08
CA VAL A 142 30.18 13.21 -29.70
C VAL A 142 29.42 12.19 -30.54
N GLY A 143 29.59 12.24 -31.86
CA GLY A 143 28.90 11.39 -32.82
C GLY A 143 28.46 12.15 -34.06
N ASN A 144 28.03 11.42 -35.10
CA ASN A 144 27.44 12.07 -36.27
C ASN A 144 26.08 12.69 -35.90
N GLU A 145 25.93 13.99 -36.15
CA GLU A 145 24.71 14.79 -35.87
C GLU A 145 24.31 14.77 -34.38
N ALA A 146 25.25 14.48 -33.48
CA ALA A 146 25.03 14.61 -32.05
C ALA A 146 24.83 16.09 -31.68
N GLY A 147 23.76 16.40 -30.95
CA GLY A 147 23.43 17.76 -30.52
C GLY A 147 23.18 18.75 -31.66
N GLU A 148 22.89 18.29 -32.88
CA GLU A 148 22.48 19.18 -33.96
C GLU A 148 21.22 19.95 -33.55
N GLY A 149 21.23 21.27 -33.74
CA GLY A 149 20.11 22.14 -33.36
C GLY A 149 19.84 22.22 -31.85
N ALA A 150 20.75 21.76 -30.99
CA ALA A 150 20.62 21.93 -29.55
C ALA A 150 20.97 23.36 -29.14
N HIS A 151 20.10 24.01 -28.35
CA HIS A 151 20.29 25.38 -27.84
C HIS A 151 20.52 25.43 -26.33
N GLY A 152 20.23 24.34 -25.62
CA GLY A 152 20.39 24.27 -24.17
C GLY A 152 21.86 24.28 -23.72
N HIS A 153 22.06 24.38 -22.40
CA HIS A 153 23.37 24.41 -21.76
C HIS A 153 23.65 23.14 -20.95
N LYS A 154 24.93 22.82 -20.77
CA LYS A 154 25.40 21.72 -19.91
C LYS A 154 24.83 20.34 -20.27
N ASN A 155 24.61 20.09 -21.56
CA ASN A 155 24.10 18.80 -22.04
C ASN A 155 25.26 17.87 -22.46
N ILE A 156 25.11 16.57 -22.20
CA ILE A 156 26.00 15.51 -22.69
C ILE A 156 25.24 14.69 -23.72
N MET A 157 25.72 14.64 -24.97
CA MET A 157 25.05 14.03 -26.12
C MET A 157 26.05 13.14 -26.86
N ILE A 158 26.01 11.83 -26.63
CA ILE A 158 27.02 10.89 -27.16
C ILE A 158 26.33 9.78 -27.94
N GLY A 159 26.58 9.70 -29.24
CA GLY A 159 25.97 8.74 -30.16
C GLY A 159 25.52 9.40 -31.46
N ASN A 160 25.21 8.59 -32.48
CA ASN A 160 24.61 9.12 -33.70
C ASN A 160 23.21 9.69 -33.40
N LEU A 161 22.94 10.94 -33.83
CA LEU A 161 21.68 11.64 -33.61
C LEU A 161 21.27 11.75 -32.13
N ALA A 162 22.23 11.65 -31.19
CA ALA A 162 21.95 11.82 -29.77
C ALA A 162 21.62 13.30 -29.49
N GLY A 163 20.47 13.57 -28.87
CA GLY A 163 20.08 14.93 -28.48
C GLY A 163 19.91 15.93 -29.63
N GLU A 164 19.48 15.47 -30.81
CA GLU A 164 19.08 16.36 -31.90
C GLU A 164 17.89 17.24 -31.43
N TYR A 165 17.99 18.56 -31.61
CA TYR A 165 17.01 19.59 -31.22
C TYR A 165 16.70 19.65 -29.72
N VAL A 166 17.73 19.60 -28.87
CA VAL A 166 17.58 19.75 -27.41
C VAL A 166 17.64 21.21 -26.99
N ASP A 167 16.52 21.72 -26.49
CA ASP A 167 16.43 23.09 -25.96
C ASP A 167 16.61 23.15 -24.43
N GLY A 168 16.42 22.02 -23.74
CA GLY A 168 16.55 21.94 -22.30
C GLY A 168 18.00 21.89 -21.80
N ASN A 169 18.20 22.15 -20.51
CA ASN A 169 19.52 22.18 -19.88
C ASN A 169 19.80 20.92 -19.08
N GLU A 170 21.08 20.64 -18.81
CA GLU A 170 21.52 19.61 -17.87
C GLU A 170 20.95 18.22 -18.17
N ASN A 171 20.88 17.86 -19.45
CA ASN A 171 20.48 16.54 -19.91
C ASN A 171 21.69 15.65 -20.24
N ILE A 172 21.56 14.36 -20.00
CA ILE A 172 22.51 13.31 -20.41
C ILE A 172 21.81 12.40 -21.41
N MET A 173 22.37 12.26 -22.61
CA MET A 173 21.80 11.51 -23.73
C MET A 173 22.91 10.67 -24.36
N ILE A 174 22.99 9.40 -24.00
CA ILE A 174 24.07 8.50 -24.41
C ILE A 174 23.49 7.28 -25.12
N GLY A 175 23.70 7.19 -26.42
CA GLY A 175 23.16 6.15 -27.29
C GLY A 175 22.72 6.73 -28.62
N SER A 176 22.57 5.88 -29.62
CA SER A 176 22.04 6.34 -30.90
C SER A 176 20.57 6.75 -30.75
N ARG A 177 20.23 7.94 -31.25
CA ARG A 177 18.87 8.53 -31.27
C ARG A 177 18.23 8.70 -29.87
N THR A 178 19.01 8.91 -28.82
CA THR A 178 18.46 9.21 -27.48
C THR A 178 17.93 10.63 -27.38
N GLY A 179 16.77 10.82 -26.75
CA GLY A 179 16.28 12.14 -26.32
C GLY A 179 16.02 13.18 -27.42
N ARG A 180 15.76 12.73 -28.65
CA ARG A 180 15.48 13.60 -29.80
C ARG A 180 14.31 14.56 -29.50
N MET A 181 14.50 15.84 -29.79
CA MET A 181 13.51 16.92 -29.59
C MET A 181 13.10 17.17 -28.12
N THR A 182 13.93 16.81 -27.14
CA THR A 182 13.65 17.09 -25.73
C THR A 182 13.82 18.59 -25.42
N LYS A 183 12.71 19.27 -25.11
CA LYS A 183 12.71 20.72 -24.80
C LYS A 183 12.91 21.04 -23.33
N THR A 184 12.97 20.02 -22.48
CA THR A 184 12.99 20.13 -21.01
C THR A 184 14.29 19.66 -20.41
N SER A 185 14.50 19.98 -19.13
CA SER A 185 15.77 19.82 -18.44
C SER A 185 15.80 18.58 -17.53
N TYR A 186 17.01 18.24 -17.06
CA TYR A 186 17.27 17.22 -16.03
C TYR A 186 16.93 15.78 -16.43
N ASN A 187 16.97 15.45 -17.72
CA ASN A 187 16.75 14.08 -18.18
C ASN A 187 18.08 13.32 -18.32
N THR A 188 18.09 12.06 -17.92
CA THR A 188 19.20 11.12 -18.17
C THR A 188 18.68 9.94 -18.99
N PHE A 189 19.03 9.90 -20.28
CA PHE A 189 18.65 8.87 -21.23
C PHE A 189 19.90 8.12 -21.71
N ILE A 190 19.96 6.81 -21.46
CA ILE A 190 21.10 5.98 -21.81
C ILE A 190 20.60 4.70 -22.49
N GLY A 191 21.02 4.44 -23.73
CA GLY A 191 20.64 3.27 -24.54
C GLY A 191 20.04 3.63 -25.89
N PHE A 192 20.01 2.70 -26.85
CA PHE A 192 19.45 2.97 -28.17
C PHE A 192 17.97 3.38 -28.08
N ASN A 193 17.60 4.51 -28.69
CA ASN A 193 16.25 5.10 -28.64
C ASN A 193 15.65 5.34 -27.23
N ALA A 194 16.46 5.42 -26.17
CA ALA A 194 15.94 5.78 -24.85
C ALA A 194 15.34 7.21 -24.89
N GLY A 195 14.09 7.35 -24.42
CA GLY A 195 13.36 8.63 -24.45
C GLY A 195 13.17 9.24 -25.85
N PHE A 196 13.15 8.43 -26.92
CA PHE A 196 13.13 8.91 -28.31
C PHE A 196 12.01 9.92 -28.64
N THR A 197 10.81 9.77 -28.06
CA THR A 197 9.68 10.67 -28.32
C THR A 197 9.49 11.76 -27.26
N ASN A 198 10.42 11.90 -26.31
CA ASN A 198 10.26 12.84 -25.20
C ASN A 198 10.36 14.28 -25.70
N THR A 199 9.26 15.03 -25.63
CA THR A 199 9.20 16.43 -26.07
C THR A 199 9.12 17.40 -24.92
N ALA A 200 8.42 17.06 -23.83
CA ALA A 200 8.25 17.94 -22.67
C ALA A 200 8.38 17.25 -21.29
N GLY A 201 8.75 15.97 -21.24
CA GLY A 201 8.98 15.28 -19.96
C GLY A 201 10.29 15.73 -19.32
N ALA A 202 10.27 16.14 -18.05
CA ALA A 202 11.45 16.58 -17.29
C ALA A 202 11.82 15.59 -16.18
N ALA A 203 13.06 15.67 -15.71
CA ALA A 203 13.54 14.90 -14.55
C ALA A 203 13.35 13.37 -14.68
N ASN A 204 13.49 12.82 -15.89
CA ASN A 204 13.38 11.38 -16.13
C ASN A 204 14.76 10.70 -16.14
N ALA A 205 14.86 9.51 -15.56
CA ALA A 205 16.03 8.62 -15.65
C ALA A 205 15.64 7.36 -16.43
N LEU A 206 16.04 7.27 -17.70
CA LEU A 206 15.71 6.18 -18.62
C LEU A 206 16.99 5.46 -19.04
N TYR A 207 17.20 4.24 -18.55
CA TYR A 207 18.39 3.44 -18.79
C TYR A 207 18.01 2.10 -19.43
N GLY A 208 18.47 1.88 -20.65
CA GLY A 208 18.23 0.67 -21.44
C GLY A 208 17.80 1.00 -22.86
N THR A 209 18.01 0.04 -23.76
CA THR A 209 17.48 0.15 -25.13
C THR A 209 15.96 0.27 -25.07
N GLU A 210 15.43 1.29 -25.74
CA GLU A 210 13.99 1.61 -25.80
C GLU A 210 13.32 1.89 -24.44
N ALA A 211 14.12 2.20 -23.40
CA ALA A 211 13.58 2.63 -22.12
C ALA A 211 12.80 3.95 -22.30
N GLY A 212 11.52 3.95 -21.90
CA GLY A 212 10.62 5.08 -22.08
C GLY A 212 10.48 5.56 -23.53
N TYR A 213 10.60 4.67 -24.52
CA TYR A 213 10.58 5.01 -25.95
C TYR A 213 9.42 5.94 -26.33
N SER A 214 8.19 5.64 -25.87
CA SER A 214 6.98 6.41 -26.17
C SER A 214 6.68 7.56 -25.19
N ASN A 215 7.58 7.86 -24.24
CA ASN A 215 7.35 8.96 -23.30
C ASN A 215 7.32 10.28 -24.07
N THR A 216 6.25 11.06 -23.94
CA THR A 216 6.10 12.34 -24.65
C THR A 216 6.24 13.51 -23.69
N ILE A 217 5.45 13.53 -22.62
CA ILE A 217 5.39 14.62 -21.63
C ILE A 217 5.53 14.14 -20.19
N GLY A 218 5.56 12.81 -19.95
CA GLY A 218 5.66 12.25 -18.62
C GLY A 218 6.96 12.64 -17.93
N SER A 219 6.87 13.06 -16.66
CA SER A 219 7.99 13.59 -15.88
C SER A 219 8.25 12.78 -14.62
N ASN A 220 9.45 12.90 -14.07
CA ASN A 220 9.88 12.24 -12.82
C ASN A 220 9.82 10.70 -12.87
N ASN A 221 10.05 10.10 -14.04
CA ASN A 221 10.04 8.65 -14.20
C ASN A 221 11.43 8.04 -14.10
N ALA A 222 11.51 6.84 -13.53
CA ALA A 222 12.73 6.06 -13.32
C ALA A 222 12.58 4.68 -14.00
N PHE A 223 13.04 4.55 -15.24
CA PHE A 223 12.92 3.32 -16.04
C PHE A 223 14.28 2.69 -16.31
N PHE A 224 14.49 1.47 -15.84
CA PHE A 224 15.76 0.75 -15.91
C PHE A 224 15.55 -0.66 -16.48
N GLY A 225 16.01 -0.91 -17.70
CA GLY A 225 15.94 -2.19 -18.40
C GLY A 225 15.65 -2.04 -19.89
N TYR A 226 15.95 -3.08 -20.69
CA TYR A 226 15.54 -3.13 -22.09
C TYR A 226 14.01 -3.04 -22.18
N GLY A 227 13.48 -2.03 -22.88
CA GLY A 227 12.04 -1.80 -23.05
C GLY A 227 11.29 -1.41 -21.77
N SER A 228 11.97 -1.05 -20.67
CA SER A 228 11.29 -0.62 -19.45
C SER A 228 10.52 0.68 -19.70
N GLY A 229 9.23 0.70 -19.34
CA GLY A 229 8.36 1.85 -19.57
C GLY A 229 8.12 2.19 -21.04
N TYR A 230 8.36 1.26 -21.97
CA TYR A 230 8.22 1.49 -23.42
C TYR A 230 6.93 2.22 -23.80
N SER A 231 5.80 1.80 -23.23
CA SER A 231 4.46 2.32 -23.52
C SER A 231 4.02 3.54 -22.68
N ASN A 232 4.85 4.04 -21.76
CA ASN A 232 4.52 5.23 -20.99
C ASN A 232 4.45 6.42 -21.93
N THR A 233 3.34 7.16 -21.98
CA THR A 233 3.21 8.35 -22.84
C THR A 233 3.20 9.64 -22.02
N LYS A 234 2.42 9.66 -20.93
CA LYS A 234 2.23 10.82 -20.05
C LYS A 234 2.37 10.48 -18.57
N GLY A 235 2.49 9.21 -18.22
CA GLY A 235 2.60 8.79 -16.83
C GLY A 235 3.78 9.47 -16.12
N GLU A 236 3.60 9.73 -14.84
CA GLU A 236 4.54 10.52 -14.03
C GLU A 236 4.88 9.82 -12.71
N LYS A 237 6.06 10.10 -12.17
CA LYS A 237 6.50 9.55 -10.86
C LYS A 237 6.51 8.02 -10.84
N ASN A 238 6.67 7.38 -11.99
CA ASN A 238 6.66 5.92 -12.09
C ASN A 238 8.08 5.35 -11.96
N THR A 239 8.20 4.18 -11.34
CA THR A 239 9.47 3.45 -11.24
C THR A 239 9.32 2.06 -11.87
N TYR A 240 10.00 1.82 -12.99
CA TYR A 240 9.97 0.53 -13.69
C TYR A 240 11.38 -0.06 -13.78
N LEU A 241 11.60 -1.20 -13.16
CA LEU A 241 12.91 -1.85 -13.07
C LEU A 241 12.83 -3.29 -13.59
N GLY A 242 13.42 -3.57 -14.75
CA GLY A 242 13.50 -4.90 -15.36
C GLY A 242 13.21 -4.92 -16.86
N TYR A 243 13.55 -6.03 -17.53
CA TYR A 243 13.23 -6.25 -18.94
C TYR A 243 11.72 -6.08 -19.20
N ALA A 244 11.37 -5.10 -20.02
CA ALA A 244 10.00 -4.72 -20.37
C ALA A 244 9.04 -4.55 -19.17
N ALA A 245 9.57 -4.21 -17.98
CA ALA A 245 8.78 -3.76 -16.85
C ALA A 245 7.99 -2.49 -17.26
N GLY A 246 6.75 -2.34 -16.85
CA GLY A 246 5.98 -1.17 -17.23
C GLY A 246 4.58 -1.12 -16.65
N GLY A 247 3.75 -0.28 -17.22
CA GLY A 247 2.34 -0.17 -16.85
C GLY A 247 1.53 0.52 -17.94
N ASN A 248 0.30 0.89 -17.59
CA ASN A 248 -0.56 1.66 -18.48
C ASN A 248 0.07 3.04 -18.81
N PRO A 249 -0.21 3.64 -19.99
CA PRO A 249 0.55 4.79 -20.49
C PRO A 249 0.52 6.08 -19.66
N GLU A 250 -0.47 6.22 -18.77
CA GLU A 250 -0.78 7.46 -18.04
C GLU A 250 -0.82 7.24 -16.51
N LEU A 251 -0.21 6.16 -16.01
CA LEU A 251 -0.19 5.91 -14.56
C LEU A 251 0.62 6.97 -13.82
N ILE A 252 0.25 7.21 -12.56
CA ILE A 252 0.94 8.13 -11.68
C ILE A 252 1.38 7.39 -10.43
N ASN A 253 2.61 7.61 -9.99
CA ASN A 253 3.14 7.02 -8.76
C ASN A 253 3.00 5.48 -8.73
N ALA A 254 3.27 4.84 -9.87
CA ALA A 254 3.16 3.39 -10.05
C ALA A 254 4.55 2.76 -10.16
N THR A 255 4.74 1.63 -9.48
CA THR A 255 6.03 0.93 -9.45
C THR A 255 5.87 -0.50 -9.96
N ALA A 256 6.75 -0.93 -10.85
CA ALA A 256 6.82 -2.30 -11.35
C ALA A 256 8.28 -2.78 -11.34
N ILE A 257 8.58 -3.80 -10.53
CA ILE A 257 9.95 -4.32 -10.36
C ILE A 257 9.98 -5.79 -10.77
N GLY A 258 10.76 -6.13 -11.78
CA GLY A 258 10.97 -7.48 -12.28
C GLY A 258 10.77 -7.58 -13.80
N ALA A 259 11.36 -8.59 -14.43
CA ALA A 259 11.14 -8.83 -15.85
C ALA A 259 9.64 -9.04 -16.13
N LEU A 260 9.14 -8.31 -17.12
CA LEU A 260 7.74 -8.34 -17.57
C LEU A 260 6.71 -7.91 -16.51
N SER A 261 7.11 -7.34 -15.36
CA SER A 261 6.15 -6.88 -14.35
C SER A 261 5.28 -5.75 -14.90
N LYS A 262 3.96 -5.85 -14.75
CA LYS A 262 3.00 -4.85 -15.21
C LYS A 262 2.16 -4.31 -14.06
N VAL A 263 2.25 -3.01 -13.82
CA VAL A 263 1.34 -2.30 -12.91
C VAL A 263 0.21 -1.66 -13.71
N THR A 264 -1.03 -1.83 -13.25
CA THR A 264 -2.24 -1.40 -13.98
C THR A 264 -2.98 -0.25 -13.31
N ALA A 265 -2.56 0.15 -12.11
CA ALA A 265 -3.19 1.21 -11.33
C ALA A 265 -2.15 2.19 -10.76
N SER A 266 -2.56 3.44 -10.58
CA SER A 266 -1.76 4.47 -9.91
C SER A 266 -1.59 4.14 -8.42
N ASN A 267 -0.57 4.72 -7.79
CA ASN A 267 -0.26 4.51 -6.36
C ASN A 267 -0.11 3.02 -5.97
N SER A 268 0.37 2.20 -6.90
CA SER A 268 0.46 0.76 -6.74
C SER A 268 1.87 0.26 -7.01
N LEU A 269 2.28 -0.80 -6.31
CA LEU A 269 3.54 -1.50 -6.50
C LEU A 269 3.27 -2.94 -6.93
N VAL A 270 3.88 -3.37 -8.03
CA VAL A 270 3.90 -4.77 -8.48
C VAL A 270 5.33 -5.30 -8.41
N LEU A 271 5.53 -6.37 -7.67
CA LEU A 271 6.80 -7.09 -7.54
C LEU A 271 6.78 -8.36 -8.39
N GLY A 272 7.33 -8.25 -9.60
CA GLY A 272 7.56 -9.31 -10.56
C GLY A 272 6.35 -9.66 -11.42
N ASN A 273 6.50 -10.70 -12.24
CA ASN A 273 5.43 -11.34 -12.99
C ASN A 273 5.31 -12.78 -12.50
N ASN A 274 4.36 -13.06 -11.59
CA ASN A 274 4.28 -14.30 -10.81
C ASN A 274 5.56 -14.61 -10.00
N ALA A 275 6.29 -13.58 -9.58
CA ALA A 275 7.49 -13.76 -8.77
C ALA A 275 7.13 -14.22 -7.34
N LYS A 276 8.06 -14.94 -6.73
CA LYS A 276 8.04 -15.27 -5.31
C LYS A 276 8.96 -14.30 -4.58
N VAL A 277 8.39 -13.50 -3.67
CA VAL A 277 9.08 -12.45 -2.91
C VAL A 277 9.52 -13.04 -1.57
N GLY A 278 10.83 -13.12 -1.38
CA GLY A 278 11.45 -13.58 -0.14
C GLY A 278 11.91 -12.40 0.71
N ILE A 279 11.55 -12.37 2.00
CA ILE A 279 12.11 -11.41 2.97
C ILE A 279 13.05 -12.18 3.91
N GLY A 280 14.36 -11.90 3.76
CA GLY A 280 15.44 -12.61 4.49
C GLY A 280 15.72 -14.04 4.01
N MET A 281 15.13 -14.47 2.89
CA MET A 281 15.40 -15.76 2.26
C MET A 281 15.71 -15.64 0.78
N SER A 282 16.60 -16.50 0.29
CA SER A 282 17.06 -16.49 -1.12
C SER A 282 16.19 -17.33 -2.06
N ALA A 283 15.40 -18.28 -1.55
CA ALA A 283 14.58 -19.20 -2.36
C ALA A 283 13.15 -19.35 -1.79
N PRO A 284 12.28 -18.33 -1.95
CA PRO A 284 10.91 -18.38 -1.44
C PRO A 284 10.06 -19.46 -2.12
N ALA A 285 9.30 -20.21 -1.32
CA ALA A 285 8.39 -21.26 -1.79
C ALA A 285 7.00 -20.72 -2.13
N TYR A 286 6.60 -19.59 -1.53
CA TYR A 286 5.31 -18.91 -1.71
C TYR A 286 5.49 -17.56 -2.41
N GLN A 287 4.42 -16.97 -2.95
CA GLN A 287 4.48 -15.66 -3.62
C GLN A 287 4.99 -14.55 -2.68
N LEU A 288 4.74 -14.66 -1.38
CA LEU A 288 5.41 -13.90 -0.33
C LEU A 288 5.84 -14.88 0.77
N HIS A 289 7.12 -14.89 1.14
CA HIS A 289 7.66 -15.81 2.14
C HIS A 289 8.70 -15.10 3.00
N LEU A 290 8.55 -15.14 4.32
CA LEU A 290 9.49 -14.58 5.28
C LEU A 290 10.39 -15.66 5.88
N SER A 291 11.68 -15.37 6.04
CA SER A 291 12.69 -16.28 6.61
C SER A 291 12.51 -16.54 8.11
N THR A 292 11.85 -15.62 8.78
CA THR A 292 11.48 -15.68 10.19
C THR A 292 9.98 -15.41 10.31
N ASP A 293 9.45 -15.62 11.50
CA ASP A 293 8.11 -15.21 11.91
C ASP A 293 8.01 -13.69 12.20
N GLU A 294 9.09 -12.93 11.96
CA GLU A 294 9.16 -11.50 12.20
C GLU A 294 8.57 -10.70 11.01
N ALA A 295 7.25 -10.61 10.96
CA ALA A 295 6.51 -9.63 10.15
C ALA A 295 5.72 -8.69 11.07
N ALA A 296 6.21 -7.48 11.31
CA ALA A 296 5.53 -6.54 12.19
C ALA A 296 4.43 -5.74 11.46
N LYS A 297 3.17 -6.11 11.72
CA LYS A 297 2.06 -5.16 11.89
C LYS A 297 1.94 -4.98 13.40
N LEU A 298 1.83 -3.79 13.98
CA LEU A 298 1.84 -3.64 15.44
C LEU A 298 0.79 -4.54 16.14
N GLY A 299 1.26 -5.64 16.82
CA GLY A 299 0.70 -6.46 17.94
C GLY A 299 0.19 -7.96 17.83
N THR A 300 0.66 -8.89 16.99
CA THR A 300 0.57 -10.38 17.05
C THR A 300 1.53 -10.99 16.00
N PRO A 301 1.88 -12.30 16.06
CA PRO A 301 2.69 -12.98 15.04
C PRO A 301 1.86 -13.49 13.84
N VAL A 302 0.55 -13.23 13.85
CA VAL A 302 -0.37 -13.18 12.69
C VAL A 302 -0.54 -11.69 12.34
N TRP A 303 -1.30 -11.32 11.30
CA TRP A 303 -1.85 -9.96 11.25
C TRP A 303 -2.32 -9.55 12.64
N THR A 304 -1.70 -8.54 13.22
CA THR A 304 -2.05 -8.16 14.58
C THR A 304 -3.53 -7.87 14.72
N VAL A 305 -4.16 -8.52 15.70
CA VAL A 305 -5.43 -8.13 16.30
C VAL A 305 -5.22 -7.68 17.76
N ALA A 306 -5.03 -6.37 17.99
CA ALA A 306 -4.87 -5.80 19.33
C ALA A 306 -6.18 -5.93 20.15
N SER A 307 -6.11 -6.37 21.43
CA SER A 307 -7.30 -6.72 22.23
C SER A 307 -7.31 -6.15 23.68
N ASP A 308 -6.39 -5.24 24.03
CA ASP A 308 -6.34 -4.59 25.35
C ASP A 308 -7.62 -3.78 25.63
N LYS A 309 -8.17 -3.87 26.86
CA LYS A 309 -9.41 -3.18 27.26
C LYS A 309 -9.35 -1.66 27.04
N ARG A 310 -8.18 -1.03 27.23
CA ARG A 310 -7.97 0.42 27.02
C ARG A 310 -8.11 0.83 25.56
N LEU A 311 -7.96 -0.12 24.64
CA LEU A 311 -8.07 0.08 23.20
C LEU A 311 -9.49 -0.21 22.68
N LYS A 312 -10.45 -0.53 23.57
CA LYS A 312 -11.83 -0.86 23.24
C LYS A 312 -12.79 0.17 23.84
N LYS A 313 -13.83 0.51 23.08
CA LYS A 313 -14.95 1.36 23.50
C LYS A 313 -16.24 0.60 23.18
N ASP A 314 -17.33 0.91 23.89
CA ASP A 314 -18.66 0.35 23.62
C ASP A 314 -18.71 -1.19 23.74
N ILE A 315 -18.10 -1.71 24.81
CA ILE A 315 -18.02 -3.16 25.11
C ILE A 315 -19.39 -3.66 25.59
N SER A 316 -20.00 -4.58 24.84
CA SER A 316 -21.21 -5.32 25.21
C SER A 316 -20.98 -6.83 25.19
N ASP A 317 -21.87 -7.58 25.82
CA ASP A 317 -21.82 -9.04 25.80
C ASP A 317 -22.09 -9.57 24.39
N TYR A 318 -21.34 -10.60 24.01
CA TYR A 318 -21.56 -11.37 22.79
C TYR A 318 -22.30 -12.66 23.16
N THR A 319 -23.57 -12.76 22.75
CA THR A 319 -24.49 -13.81 23.22
C THR A 319 -24.78 -14.88 22.17
N ASP A 320 -24.35 -14.70 20.93
CA ASP A 320 -24.55 -15.70 19.88
C ASP A 320 -23.83 -17.00 20.27
N GLY A 321 -24.54 -18.13 20.17
CA GLY A 321 -24.10 -19.42 20.68
C GLY A 321 -24.71 -20.59 19.93
N LEU A 322 -25.26 -21.59 20.63
CA LEU A 322 -25.65 -22.87 20.02
C LEU A 322 -26.74 -22.71 18.97
N GLU A 323 -27.69 -21.79 19.16
CA GLU A 323 -28.80 -21.58 18.22
C GLU A 323 -28.30 -21.06 16.85
N MET A 324 -27.44 -20.03 16.86
CA MET A 324 -26.83 -19.49 15.65
C MET A 324 -25.89 -20.51 14.99
N LEU A 325 -25.07 -21.19 15.80
CA LEU A 325 -24.12 -22.19 15.31
C LEU A 325 -24.81 -23.32 14.54
N LYS A 326 -26.00 -23.75 14.96
CA LYS A 326 -26.80 -24.79 14.28
C LYS A 326 -27.31 -24.37 12.90
N LYS A 327 -27.39 -23.07 12.61
CA LYS A 327 -27.82 -22.53 11.31
C LYS A 327 -26.67 -22.44 10.30
N ILE A 328 -25.41 -22.56 10.76
CA ILE A 328 -24.24 -22.52 9.89
C ILE A 328 -24.13 -23.84 9.13
N HIS A 329 -23.93 -23.75 7.81
CA HIS A 329 -23.77 -24.88 6.91
C HIS A 329 -22.31 -24.99 6.42
N PRO A 330 -21.50 -25.93 6.97
CA PRO A 330 -20.15 -26.17 6.48
C PRO A 330 -20.20 -26.90 5.14
N VAL A 331 -19.44 -26.40 4.17
CA VAL A 331 -19.36 -26.97 2.82
C VAL A 331 -17.93 -27.33 2.46
N TRP A 332 -17.79 -28.33 1.60
CA TRP A 332 -16.56 -28.55 0.86
C TRP A 332 -16.62 -27.82 -0.48
N PHE A 333 -15.57 -27.11 -0.84
CA PHE A 333 -15.53 -26.35 -2.09
C PHE A 333 -14.16 -26.38 -2.77
N ARG A 334 -14.14 -25.94 -4.03
CA ARG A 334 -12.95 -25.60 -4.81
C ARG A 334 -13.18 -24.22 -5.42
N TYR A 335 -12.11 -23.44 -5.54
CA TYR A 335 -12.18 -22.15 -6.22
C TYR A 335 -12.29 -22.33 -7.73
N ASN A 336 -13.12 -21.52 -8.37
CA ASN A 336 -13.35 -21.54 -9.83
C ASN A 336 -12.28 -20.75 -10.63
N GLY A 337 -11.42 -20.00 -9.95
CA GLY A 337 -10.36 -19.19 -10.57
C GLY A 337 -10.71 -17.72 -10.80
N GLU A 338 -11.95 -17.31 -10.55
CA GLU A 338 -12.31 -15.90 -10.54
C GLU A 338 -11.59 -15.14 -9.42
N ALA A 339 -11.45 -13.81 -9.59
CA ALA A 339 -10.72 -12.95 -8.67
C ALA A 339 -9.28 -13.42 -8.32
N GLY A 340 -8.64 -14.17 -9.22
CA GLY A 340 -7.27 -14.67 -9.04
C GLY A 340 -7.14 -15.91 -8.14
N THR A 341 -8.22 -16.64 -7.87
CA THR A 341 -8.26 -17.72 -6.86
C THR A 341 -7.94 -19.12 -7.41
N LYS A 342 -7.33 -19.27 -8.59
CA LYS A 342 -7.22 -20.57 -9.29
C LYS A 342 -6.45 -21.62 -8.46
N THR A 343 -7.12 -22.72 -8.09
CA THR A 343 -6.50 -23.88 -7.42
C THR A 343 -7.36 -25.14 -7.57
N ASP A 344 -6.71 -26.30 -7.70
CA ASP A 344 -7.38 -27.61 -7.77
C ASP A 344 -7.60 -28.25 -6.38
N LYS A 345 -7.06 -27.62 -5.32
CA LYS A 345 -7.16 -28.11 -3.95
C LYS A 345 -8.60 -28.00 -3.44
N LYS A 346 -9.03 -29.01 -2.67
CA LYS A 346 -10.32 -29.03 -1.98
C LYS A 346 -10.19 -28.37 -0.60
N PHE A 347 -11.13 -27.50 -0.26
CA PHE A 347 -11.16 -26.76 1.01
C PHE A 347 -12.48 -27.02 1.74
N VAL A 348 -12.46 -26.84 3.06
CA VAL A 348 -13.65 -26.83 3.91
C VAL A 348 -13.86 -25.40 4.39
N GLY A 349 -15.11 -24.94 4.42
CA GLY A 349 -15.47 -23.60 4.88
C GLY A 349 -16.96 -23.35 4.82
N VAL A 350 -17.35 -22.09 4.67
CA VAL A 350 -18.75 -21.62 4.63
C VAL A 350 -18.96 -20.73 3.41
N ILE A 351 -20.22 -20.54 3.01
CA ILE A 351 -20.60 -19.62 1.93
C ILE A 351 -20.93 -18.26 2.53
N ALA A 352 -20.28 -17.19 2.07
CA ALA A 352 -20.44 -15.85 2.63
C ALA A 352 -21.88 -15.32 2.53
N GLN A 353 -22.60 -15.66 1.45
CA GLN A 353 -24.00 -15.32 1.27
C GLN A 353 -24.90 -15.97 2.33
N GLU A 354 -24.65 -17.25 2.65
CA GLU A 354 -25.38 -17.97 3.70
C GLU A 354 -25.04 -17.40 5.09
N MET A 355 -23.76 -17.12 5.33
CA MET A 355 -23.32 -16.45 6.57
C MET A 355 -23.93 -15.07 6.73
N LYS A 356 -24.23 -14.36 5.64
CA LYS A 356 -24.86 -13.03 5.71
C LYS A 356 -26.29 -13.08 6.27
N GLU A 357 -26.99 -14.19 6.07
CA GLU A 357 -28.34 -14.41 6.63
C GLU A 357 -28.29 -14.82 8.11
N VAL A 358 -27.23 -15.54 8.52
CA VAL A 358 -27.07 -16.06 9.88
C VAL A 358 -26.38 -15.06 10.81
N ALA A 359 -25.20 -14.57 10.43
CA ALA A 359 -24.37 -13.65 11.19
C ALA A 359 -23.78 -12.56 10.27
N PRO A 360 -24.58 -11.55 9.89
CA PRO A 360 -24.19 -10.54 8.89
C PRO A 360 -22.88 -9.81 9.19
N TYR A 361 -22.56 -9.60 10.47
CA TYR A 361 -21.35 -8.91 10.92
C TYR A 361 -20.05 -9.69 10.66
N THR A 362 -20.13 -10.95 10.23
CA THR A 362 -18.98 -11.77 9.83
C THR A 362 -18.65 -11.63 8.34
N VAL A 363 -19.45 -10.87 7.57
CA VAL A 363 -19.34 -10.78 6.12
C VAL A 363 -18.98 -9.35 5.72
N GLY A 364 -17.83 -9.19 5.07
CA GLY A 364 -17.42 -7.96 4.41
C GLY A 364 -17.52 -8.07 2.89
N SER A 365 -16.96 -7.06 2.21
CA SER A 365 -16.80 -7.08 0.75
C SER A 365 -15.44 -6.54 0.34
N PHE A 366 -14.96 -7.02 -0.79
CA PHE A 366 -13.76 -6.53 -1.45
C PHE A 366 -14.01 -6.33 -2.94
N THR A 367 -13.29 -5.38 -3.53
CA THR A 367 -13.35 -5.13 -4.98
C THR A 367 -12.13 -5.73 -5.66
N TYR A 368 -12.38 -6.62 -6.63
CA TYR A 368 -11.37 -7.12 -7.54
C TYR A 368 -11.36 -6.29 -8.82
N GLN A 369 -10.18 -5.92 -9.30
CA GLN A 369 -9.99 -5.24 -10.59
C GLN A 369 -9.19 -6.14 -11.54
N ASP A 370 -9.74 -6.44 -12.71
CA ASP A 370 -9.08 -7.27 -13.71
C ASP A 370 -7.97 -6.51 -14.48
N THR A 371 -7.27 -7.22 -15.37
CA THR A 371 -6.20 -6.65 -16.21
C THR A 371 -6.70 -5.60 -17.21
N LEU A 372 -8.00 -5.57 -17.51
CA LEU A 372 -8.65 -4.60 -18.40
C LEU A 372 -9.18 -3.38 -17.62
N GLY A 373 -9.13 -3.42 -16.29
CA GLY A 373 -9.58 -2.36 -15.40
C GLY A 373 -11.05 -2.47 -14.96
N ASN A 374 -11.75 -3.55 -15.31
CA ASN A 374 -13.12 -3.78 -14.84
C ASN A 374 -13.10 -4.12 -13.35
N LYS A 375 -14.07 -3.58 -12.61
CA LYS A 375 -14.20 -3.79 -11.16
C LYS A 375 -15.41 -4.68 -10.85
N THR A 376 -15.20 -5.68 -10.02
CA THR A 376 -16.25 -6.59 -9.54
C THR A 376 -16.16 -6.69 -8.02
N GLU A 377 -17.29 -6.55 -7.34
CA GLU A 377 -17.37 -6.72 -5.89
C GLU A 377 -17.64 -8.19 -5.55
N TYR A 378 -16.91 -8.70 -4.56
CA TYR A 378 -17.06 -10.04 -3.99
C TYR A 378 -17.22 -9.94 -2.47
N LEU A 379 -17.85 -10.93 -1.85
CA LEU A 379 -17.99 -11.00 -0.40
C LEU A 379 -16.80 -11.76 0.22
N ASP A 380 -16.38 -11.32 1.40
CA ASP A 380 -15.42 -12.03 2.25
C ASP A 380 -16.07 -12.50 3.56
N TYR A 381 -15.28 -13.22 4.38
CA TYR A 381 -15.76 -13.81 5.63
C TYR A 381 -14.69 -13.74 6.72
N ASP A 382 -15.05 -13.22 7.88
CA ASP A 382 -14.25 -13.21 9.11
C ASP A 382 -14.71 -14.31 10.07
N ALA A 383 -13.86 -15.34 10.21
CA ALA A 383 -14.10 -16.49 11.07
C ALA A 383 -13.93 -16.19 12.58
N GLY A 384 -13.43 -15.01 12.95
CA GLY A 384 -13.11 -14.67 14.34
C GLY A 384 -14.32 -14.79 15.28
N ALA A 385 -15.48 -14.27 14.87
CA ALA A 385 -16.68 -14.31 15.70
C ALA A 385 -17.22 -15.73 15.93
N VAL A 386 -17.13 -16.61 14.93
CA VAL A 386 -17.59 -18.01 15.05
C VAL A 386 -16.80 -18.78 16.11
N THR A 387 -15.53 -18.43 16.31
CA THR A 387 -14.73 -19.02 17.41
C THR A 387 -15.34 -18.69 18.77
N TYR A 388 -15.83 -17.48 18.98
CA TYR A 388 -16.51 -17.10 20.22
C TYR A 388 -17.94 -17.64 20.32
N MET A 389 -18.66 -17.79 19.19
CA MET A 389 -19.95 -18.51 19.18
C MET A 389 -19.77 -19.95 19.65
N LEU A 390 -18.70 -20.63 19.21
CA LEU A 390 -18.38 -21.98 19.66
C LEU A 390 -18.12 -22.02 21.17
N VAL A 391 -17.41 -21.03 21.72
CA VAL A 391 -17.20 -20.92 23.18
C VAL A 391 -18.54 -20.80 23.92
N ASN A 392 -19.45 -19.95 23.45
CA ASN A 392 -20.78 -19.80 24.05
C ASN A 392 -21.61 -21.08 23.91
N ALA A 393 -21.63 -21.68 22.73
CA ALA A 393 -22.34 -22.93 22.47
C ALA A 393 -21.84 -24.10 23.34
N VAL A 394 -20.54 -24.15 23.65
CA VAL A 394 -19.97 -25.14 24.57
C VAL A 394 -20.43 -24.89 26.00
N LYS A 395 -20.46 -23.62 26.45
CA LYS A 395 -20.99 -23.26 27.78
C LYS A 395 -22.47 -23.64 27.91
N GLU A 396 -23.28 -23.31 26.92
CA GLU A 396 -24.71 -23.65 26.87
C GLU A 396 -24.92 -25.18 26.89
N GLN A 397 -24.13 -25.92 26.12
CA GLN A 397 -24.21 -27.39 26.13
C GLN A 397 -23.78 -27.98 27.47
N GLN A 398 -22.77 -27.41 28.14
CA GLN A 398 -22.34 -27.88 29.45
C GLN A 398 -23.47 -27.74 30.49
N GLU A 399 -24.20 -26.64 30.47
CA GLU A 399 -25.34 -26.44 31.37
C GLU A 399 -26.47 -27.47 31.11
N ILE A 400 -26.75 -27.78 29.84
CA ILE A 400 -27.71 -28.84 29.49
C ILE A 400 -27.23 -30.22 29.98
N ILE A 401 -25.93 -30.51 29.90
CA ILE A 401 -25.34 -31.77 30.39
C ILE A 401 -25.50 -31.88 31.91
N ASP A 402 -25.16 -30.82 32.64
CA ASP A 402 -25.25 -30.79 34.11
C ASP A 402 -26.69 -30.99 34.59
N GLN A 403 -27.66 -30.35 33.91
CA GLN A 403 -29.09 -30.54 34.19
C GLN A 403 -29.56 -31.97 33.91
N LYS A 404 -29.09 -32.59 32.83
CA LYS A 404 -29.42 -33.98 32.49
C LYS A 404 -28.82 -34.96 33.50
N GLU A 405 -27.58 -34.73 33.92
CA GLU A 405 -26.91 -35.59 34.91
C GLU A 405 -27.60 -35.53 36.28
N ALA A 406 -27.99 -34.32 36.72
CA ALA A 406 -28.80 -34.17 37.93
C ALA A 406 -30.12 -34.94 37.85
N LYS A 407 -30.78 -34.93 36.68
CA LYS A 407 -32.01 -35.69 36.46
C LYS A 407 -31.77 -37.20 36.43
N ILE A 408 -30.66 -37.66 35.84
CA ILE A 408 -30.26 -39.07 35.84
C ILE A 408 -30.02 -39.54 37.27
N GLN A 409 -29.32 -38.76 38.10
CA GLN A 409 -29.10 -39.08 39.51
C GLN A 409 -30.41 -39.16 40.32
N ASP A 410 -31.35 -38.24 40.08
CA ASP A 410 -32.68 -38.30 40.70
C ASP A 410 -33.45 -39.56 40.28
N LEU A 411 -33.45 -39.89 38.98
CA LEU A 411 -34.10 -41.09 38.46
C LEU A 411 -33.45 -42.38 38.99
N ALA A 412 -32.13 -42.44 39.08
CA ALA A 412 -31.39 -43.58 39.61
C ALA A 412 -31.74 -43.84 41.09
N LYS A 413 -31.82 -42.78 41.91
CA LYS A 413 -32.27 -42.90 43.31
C LYS A 413 -33.69 -43.46 43.41
N ARG A 414 -34.60 -43.01 42.55
CA ARG A 414 -35.98 -43.54 42.52
C ARG A 414 -36.02 -45.01 42.12
N LEU A 415 -35.18 -45.42 41.17
CA LEU A 415 -35.07 -46.82 40.74
C LEU A 415 -34.55 -47.72 41.86
N GLU A 416 -33.49 -47.29 42.58
CA GLU A 416 -32.95 -48.04 43.72
C GLU A 416 -34.01 -48.26 44.82
N ILE A 417 -34.83 -47.24 45.10
CA ILE A 417 -35.95 -47.35 46.03
C ILE A 417 -36.96 -48.40 45.54
N LEU A 418 -37.31 -48.39 44.26
CA LEU A 418 -38.24 -49.36 43.67
C LEU A 418 -37.68 -50.79 43.70
N GLU A 419 -36.40 -50.99 43.37
CA GLU A 419 -35.74 -52.30 43.41
C GLU A 419 -35.74 -52.90 44.82
N ARG A 420 -35.50 -52.09 45.85
CA ARG A 420 -35.60 -52.53 47.26
C ARG A 420 -37.02 -52.97 47.64
N ILE A 421 -38.05 -52.25 47.15
CA ILE A 421 -39.46 -52.57 47.40
C ILE A 421 -39.85 -53.90 46.72
N VAL A 422 -39.35 -54.16 45.52
CA VAL A 422 -39.59 -55.42 44.80
C VAL A 422 -38.88 -56.59 45.48
N ALA A 423 -37.63 -56.40 45.93
CA ALA A 423 -36.84 -57.43 46.61
C ALA A 423 -37.40 -57.84 47.99
N SER A 424 -38.12 -56.96 48.69
CA SER A 424 -38.73 -57.25 50.00
C SER A 424 -40.07 -58.02 49.91
N GLY A 425 -40.49 -58.46 48.72
CA GLY A 425 -41.74 -59.22 48.52
C GLY A 425 -43.01 -58.42 48.81
N THR A 426 -42.90 -57.10 49.00
CA THR A 426 -44.03 -56.23 49.35
C THR A 426 -44.59 -55.59 48.07
N ILE A 427 -45.28 -56.37 47.24
CA ILE A 427 -46.00 -55.79 46.09
C ILE A 427 -47.21 -55.04 46.64
N LYS A 428 -47.06 -53.72 46.85
CA LYS A 428 -48.19 -52.79 46.99
C LYS A 428 -48.45 -52.11 45.64
N PRO A 429 -49.71 -51.99 45.20
CA PRO A 429 -50.03 -51.38 43.92
C PRO A 429 -49.56 -49.92 43.86
N LEU A 430 -49.12 -49.49 42.68
CA LEU A 430 -48.73 -48.10 42.39
C LEU A 430 -49.96 -47.19 42.43
N THR A 431 -50.18 -46.53 43.57
CA THR A 431 -50.89 -45.25 43.65
C THR A 431 -49.96 -44.23 44.29
N GLY A 432 -49.83 -43.08 43.64
CA GLY A 432 -48.70 -42.16 43.80
C GLY A 432 -48.49 -41.60 45.21
N ASN A 433 -47.20 -41.53 45.57
CA ASN A 433 -46.55 -40.60 46.49
C ASN A 433 -47.43 -39.91 47.54
N SER A 434 -47.59 -40.59 48.68
CA SER A 434 -47.77 -39.94 49.98
C SER A 434 -46.47 -40.11 50.78
N ALA A 435 -45.83 -38.99 51.10
CA ALA A 435 -44.79 -38.95 52.11
C ALA A 435 -45.45 -39.23 53.48
N ALA A 436 -44.95 -40.26 54.17
CA ALA A 436 -45.11 -40.53 55.60
C ALA A 436 -46.53 -40.37 56.21
N ARG A 437 -47.35 -41.44 56.16
CA ARG A 437 -48.36 -41.68 57.21
C ARG A 437 -47.64 -42.31 58.41
N GLN A 438 -47.30 -41.51 59.41
CA GLN A 438 -47.64 -41.94 60.77
C GLN A 438 -49.16 -42.03 60.80
N GLU A 439 -49.73 -43.15 61.23
CA GLU A 439 -51.15 -43.16 61.57
C GLU A 439 -51.38 -42.11 62.68
N PRO A 440 -52.18 -41.06 62.46
CA PRO A 440 -52.79 -40.38 63.57
C PRO A 440 -53.85 -41.33 64.13
N SER A 441 -53.83 -41.51 65.44
CA SER A 441 -54.98 -41.99 66.20
C SER A 441 -56.28 -41.41 65.63
N SER A 442 -57.34 -42.22 65.63
CA SER A 442 -58.68 -42.03 65.05
C SER A 442 -59.47 -40.75 65.42
N ASP A 443 -58.84 -39.67 65.89
CA ASP A 443 -59.50 -38.42 66.33
C ASP A 443 -58.75 -37.12 65.94
N GLY A 444 -57.69 -37.16 65.12
CA GLY A 444 -56.89 -35.96 64.80
C GLY A 444 -57.28 -35.22 63.50
N VAL A 445 -57.48 -33.90 63.57
CA VAL A 445 -57.51 -33.00 62.39
C VAL A 445 -56.11 -32.87 61.80
N THR A 446 -55.96 -32.90 60.47
CA THR A 446 -54.66 -32.67 59.81
C THR A 446 -54.73 -31.59 58.74
N LEU A 447 -53.66 -30.79 58.64
CA LEU A 447 -53.48 -29.76 57.60
C LEU A 447 -52.11 -29.94 56.94
N GLU A 448 -52.13 -30.19 55.63
CA GLU A 448 -50.93 -30.40 54.82
C GLU A 448 -50.35 -29.09 54.27
N GLN A 449 -49.10 -29.16 53.83
CA GLN A 449 -48.43 -28.09 53.11
C GLN A 449 -49.03 -27.97 51.70
N ASN A 450 -49.27 -26.73 51.24
CA ASN A 450 -49.82 -26.49 49.92
C ASN A 450 -48.83 -26.95 48.82
N ALA A 451 -49.36 -27.47 47.71
CA ALA A 451 -48.56 -27.90 46.57
C ALA A 451 -49.10 -27.30 45.27
N PRO A 452 -48.27 -26.58 44.48
CA PRO A 452 -46.89 -26.20 44.77
C PRO A 452 -46.76 -25.06 45.82
N ASN A 453 -45.74 -25.12 46.68
CA ASN A 453 -45.41 -24.03 47.62
C ASN A 453 -44.42 -23.04 46.97
N GLY A 454 -44.97 -21.98 46.37
CA GLY A 454 -44.32 -21.16 45.35
C GLY A 454 -45.10 -21.31 44.05
N PHE A 455 -46.24 -20.64 43.95
CA PHE A 455 -47.17 -20.79 42.82
C PHE A 455 -47.44 -19.45 42.12
N SER A 456 -47.54 -19.50 40.79
CA SER A 456 -47.83 -18.34 39.91
C SER A 456 -49.23 -18.39 39.29
N GLN A 457 -49.93 -19.53 39.40
CA GLN A 457 -51.27 -19.75 38.83
C GLN A 457 -52.26 -20.26 39.89
N GLY A 458 -51.96 -21.39 40.53
CA GLY A 458 -52.79 -21.91 41.62
C GLY A 458 -52.06 -22.94 42.48
N THR A 459 -52.62 -23.21 43.66
CA THR A 459 -52.11 -24.21 44.61
C THR A 459 -53.25 -25.00 45.25
N VAL A 460 -52.95 -26.20 45.73
CA VAL A 460 -53.90 -27.03 46.47
C VAL A 460 -53.42 -27.22 47.91
N ILE A 461 -54.32 -27.02 48.88
CA ILE A 461 -54.13 -27.32 50.30
C ILE A 461 -54.95 -28.57 50.63
N ARG A 462 -54.31 -29.64 51.08
CA ARG A 462 -54.99 -30.88 51.50
C ARG A 462 -55.16 -30.91 53.02
N PHE A 463 -56.27 -31.48 53.49
CA PHE A 463 -56.58 -31.58 54.90
C PHE A 463 -57.49 -32.78 55.20
N PHE A 464 -57.47 -33.25 56.44
CA PHE A 464 -58.42 -34.23 56.98
C PHE A 464 -59.16 -33.64 58.17
N ILE A 465 -60.49 -33.73 58.16
CA ILE A 465 -61.36 -33.28 59.25
C ILE A 465 -62.24 -34.45 59.72
N PRO A 466 -62.15 -34.90 61.00
CA PRO A 466 -63.00 -35.96 61.52
C PRO A 466 -64.49 -35.62 61.46
N GLN A 467 -65.36 -36.63 61.35
CA GLN A 467 -66.83 -36.46 61.32
C GLN A 467 -67.39 -35.82 62.60
N SER A 468 -66.64 -35.84 63.71
CA SER A 468 -67.03 -35.24 64.99
C SER A 468 -66.96 -33.70 65.01
N VAL A 469 -66.26 -33.07 64.06
CA VAL A 469 -66.10 -31.62 63.97
C VAL A 469 -67.36 -30.96 63.38
N LYS A 470 -67.89 -29.93 64.03
CA LYS A 470 -69.12 -29.24 63.57
C LYS A 470 -68.82 -28.07 62.65
N GLU A 471 -67.82 -27.26 62.97
CA GLU A 471 -67.42 -26.10 62.17
C GLU A 471 -65.94 -26.18 61.80
N ALA A 472 -65.63 -25.86 60.54
CA ALA A 472 -64.25 -25.80 60.05
C ALA A 472 -64.08 -24.64 59.06
N VAL A 473 -62.96 -23.92 59.17
CA VAL A 473 -62.62 -22.80 58.28
C VAL A 473 -61.10 -22.73 58.10
N ILE A 474 -60.66 -22.50 56.86
CA ILE A 474 -59.27 -22.15 56.55
C ILE A 474 -59.17 -20.63 56.47
N ASN A 475 -58.43 -20.04 57.40
CA ASN A 475 -58.12 -18.61 57.38
C ASN A 475 -56.73 -18.38 56.82
N ILE A 476 -56.58 -17.35 56.00
CA ILE A 476 -55.30 -16.95 55.41
C ILE A 476 -54.93 -15.58 55.96
N TYR A 477 -53.66 -15.43 56.35
CA TYR A 477 -53.09 -14.25 56.98
C TYR A 477 -51.84 -13.82 56.24
N THR A 478 -51.55 -12.52 56.26
CA THR A 478 -50.20 -12.02 55.97
C THR A 478 -49.23 -12.42 57.08
N VAL A 479 -47.92 -12.34 56.83
CA VAL A 479 -46.90 -12.55 57.89
C VAL A 479 -47.01 -11.56 59.06
N ALA A 480 -47.70 -10.43 58.87
CA ALA A 480 -48.01 -9.47 59.93
C ALA A 480 -49.26 -9.84 60.76
N GLY A 481 -49.91 -10.98 60.47
CA GLY A 481 -51.08 -11.49 61.20
C GLY A 481 -52.42 -10.89 60.75
N VAL A 482 -52.45 -10.12 59.66
CA VAL A 482 -53.70 -9.57 59.11
C VAL A 482 -54.41 -10.63 58.29
N LYS A 483 -55.68 -10.91 58.59
CA LYS A 483 -56.50 -11.88 57.84
C LYS A 483 -56.83 -11.31 56.45
N VAL A 484 -56.50 -12.07 55.39
CA VAL A 484 -56.70 -11.71 53.98
C VAL A 484 -57.67 -12.64 53.25
N GLY A 485 -57.97 -13.80 53.80
CA GLY A 485 -58.95 -14.74 53.23
C GLY A 485 -59.56 -15.66 54.27
N SER A 486 -60.79 -16.11 54.04
CA SER A 486 -61.52 -17.03 54.94
C SER A 486 -62.41 -17.96 54.11
N TYR A 487 -62.14 -19.26 54.20
CA TYR A 487 -62.77 -20.28 53.37
C TYR A 487 -63.45 -21.32 54.28
N PRO A 488 -64.79 -21.26 54.46
CA PRO A 488 -65.53 -22.27 55.21
C PRO A 488 -65.42 -23.65 54.56
N VAL A 489 -65.22 -24.70 55.38
CA VAL A 489 -65.03 -26.08 54.92
C VAL A 489 -66.18 -26.96 55.40
N ALA A 490 -67.06 -27.33 54.48
CA ALA A 490 -68.20 -28.20 54.77
C ALA A 490 -67.84 -29.70 54.76
N GLU A 491 -66.76 -30.08 54.08
CA GLU A 491 -66.36 -31.47 53.88
C GLU A 491 -65.75 -32.09 55.15
N ARG A 492 -65.92 -33.42 55.30
CA ARG A 492 -65.36 -34.24 56.37
C ARG A 492 -64.67 -35.45 55.76
N GLY A 493 -63.61 -35.93 56.38
CA GLY A 493 -62.66 -36.86 55.78
C GLY A 493 -61.54 -36.13 55.03
N ASP A 494 -60.86 -36.86 54.14
CA ASP A 494 -59.79 -36.32 53.29
C ASP A 494 -60.40 -35.41 52.21
N SER A 495 -60.05 -34.12 52.22
CA SER A 495 -60.46 -33.15 51.20
C SER A 495 -59.36 -32.13 50.88
N SER A 496 -59.65 -31.20 49.98
CA SER A 496 -58.70 -30.17 49.55
C SER A 496 -59.35 -28.85 49.15
N LEU A 497 -58.68 -27.74 49.45
CA LEU A 497 -59.01 -26.39 49.00
C LEU A 497 -58.04 -25.97 47.89
N THR A 498 -58.58 -25.52 46.76
CA THR A 498 -57.78 -24.93 45.67
C THR A 498 -57.83 -23.42 45.75
N LEU A 499 -56.67 -22.78 45.64
CA LEU A 499 -56.52 -21.33 45.67
C LEU A 499 -55.89 -20.84 44.36
N SER A 500 -56.42 -19.74 43.82
CA SER A 500 -55.81 -19.04 42.68
C SER A 500 -54.75 -18.06 43.14
N ALA A 501 -53.65 -17.93 42.40
CA ALA A 501 -52.65 -16.89 42.65
C ALA A 501 -53.27 -15.50 42.51
N GLU A 502 -54.27 -15.32 41.63
CA GLU A 502 -54.94 -14.04 41.37
C GLU A 502 -55.51 -13.39 42.63
N GLU A 503 -55.93 -14.18 43.62
CA GLU A 503 -56.51 -13.73 44.89
C GLU A 503 -55.50 -13.07 45.85
N PHE A 504 -54.19 -13.15 45.56
CA PHE A 504 -53.12 -12.71 46.47
C PHE A 504 -52.09 -11.80 45.77
N GLU A 505 -51.46 -10.90 46.53
CA GLU A 505 -50.25 -10.19 46.07
C GLU A 505 -49.01 -11.10 46.15
N ASN A 506 -47.92 -10.73 45.47
CA ASN A 506 -46.64 -11.45 45.58
C ASN A 506 -46.11 -11.36 47.01
N GLY A 507 -45.84 -12.51 47.62
CA GLY A 507 -45.38 -12.56 49.01
C GLY A 507 -45.62 -13.87 49.72
N VAL A 508 -45.32 -13.86 51.02
CA VAL A 508 -45.48 -15.01 51.92
C VAL A 508 -46.74 -14.81 52.76
N PHE A 509 -47.58 -15.85 52.79
CA PHE A 509 -48.80 -15.91 53.58
C PHE A 509 -48.78 -17.11 54.52
N VAL A 510 -49.62 -17.06 55.54
CA VAL A 510 -49.83 -18.15 56.49
C VAL A 510 -51.28 -18.56 56.45
N TYR A 511 -51.57 -19.84 56.25
CA TYR A 511 -52.93 -20.36 56.35
C TYR A 511 -53.05 -21.30 57.54
N ASP A 512 -54.19 -21.25 58.23
CA ASP A 512 -54.48 -22.01 59.45
C ASP A 512 -55.87 -22.64 59.36
N LEU A 513 -55.97 -23.90 59.76
CA LEU A 513 -57.24 -24.65 59.80
C LEU A 513 -57.82 -24.58 61.22
N VAL A 514 -58.91 -23.85 61.36
CA VAL A 514 -59.63 -23.69 62.62
C VAL A 514 -60.85 -24.59 62.62
N THR A 515 -60.95 -25.50 63.59
CA THR A 515 -62.12 -26.37 63.80
C THR A 515 -62.72 -26.16 65.18
N ASP A 516 -64.04 -26.00 65.26
CA ASP A 516 -64.79 -25.75 66.51
C ASP A 516 -64.13 -24.68 67.41
N GLY A 517 -63.62 -23.61 66.77
CA GLY A 517 -62.95 -22.48 67.44
C GLY A 517 -61.49 -22.70 67.85
N LYS A 518 -60.87 -23.85 67.54
CA LYS A 518 -59.46 -24.14 67.84
C LYS A 518 -58.60 -24.25 66.58
N SER A 519 -57.41 -23.66 66.61
CA SER A 519 -56.39 -23.80 65.55
C SER A 519 -55.79 -25.21 65.58
N ASN A 520 -55.67 -25.84 64.41
CA ASN A 520 -55.09 -27.18 64.22
C ASN A 520 -53.76 -27.15 63.48
N GLY A 521 -53.10 -25.99 63.45
CA GLY A 521 -51.77 -25.81 62.89
C GLY A 521 -51.77 -24.93 61.66
N ALA A 522 -50.78 -24.03 61.61
CA ALA A 522 -50.60 -23.09 60.52
C ALA A 522 -49.42 -23.48 59.62
N ARG A 523 -49.54 -23.18 58.33
CA ARG A 523 -48.53 -23.45 57.30
C ARG A 523 -48.26 -22.19 56.47
N LYS A 524 -47.03 -22.06 55.98
CA LYS A 524 -46.62 -20.93 55.13
C LYS A 524 -46.81 -21.27 53.67
N MET A 525 -47.41 -20.39 52.88
CA MET A 525 -47.44 -20.48 51.43
C MET A 525 -46.75 -19.28 50.79
N MET A 526 -46.16 -19.47 49.61
CA MET A 526 -45.52 -18.40 48.83
C MET A 526 -46.22 -18.22 47.48
N VAL A 527 -46.56 -16.97 47.17
CA VAL A 527 -47.13 -16.54 45.89
C VAL A 527 -46.05 -15.78 45.12
N ALA A 528 -45.74 -16.24 43.90
CA ALA A 528 -44.71 -15.66 43.03
C ALA A 528 -45.27 -15.57 41.60
N LYS A 529 -46.07 -14.52 41.35
CA LYS A 529 -46.56 -14.13 40.03
C LYS A 529 -45.47 -13.48 39.19
#